data_AF-A0A1I0WW73-F1
#
_entry.id   AF-A0A1I0WW73-F1
#
_cell.length_a   1.000
_cell.length_b   1.000
_cell.length_c   1.000
_cell.angle_alpha   90.00
_cell.angle_beta   90.00
_cell.angle_gamma   90.00
#
_symmetry.space_group_name_H-M   'P 1'
#
loop_
_entity.id
_entity.type
_entity.pdbx_description
1 polymer ?
#
loop_
_entity_poly.entity_id
_entity_poly.type
_entity_poly.pdbx_seq_one_letter_code
_entity_poly.pdbx_strand_id
1 'polypeptide(L)'
;MNINNPRQEELLNINKKINEYDEKKIDILRKVPFKKWNRVTFLLNELSEYYMVLINLQDELKYSSITYKDIEEREEKKREILLDIRETQDSMRPYLEERNIILNEYLTFEECNDLQNIYVNIYSLEKIKTDRDKLKKLLNNKDFYEQK
;
A
#
# COMPACT_ATOMS: atom_id res chain seq x y z
N MET A 1 -13.77 -29.82 19.58
CA MET A 1 -12.45 -29.16 19.76
C MET A 1 -12.28 -28.18 18.63
N ASN A 2 -12.23 -26.89 18.94
CA ASN A 2 -12.13 -25.82 17.94
C ASN A 2 -10.68 -25.79 17.47
N ILE A 3 -10.41 -26.30 16.27
CA ILE A 3 -9.11 -26.11 15.64
C ILE A 3 -9.10 -24.64 15.22
N ASN A 4 -8.57 -23.76 16.09
CA ASN A 4 -8.22 -22.41 15.69
C ASN A 4 -7.25 -22.54 14.53
N ASN A 5 -7.76 -22.36 13.31
CA ASN A 5 -6.94 -22.34 12.12
C ASN A 5 -6.12 -21.04 12.20
N PRO A 6 -4.79 -21.09 12.33
CA PRO A 6 -3.96 -19.89 12.49
C PRO A 6 -4.20 -18.86 11.37
N ARG A 7 -4.63 -19.33 10.18
CA ARG A 7 -4.98 -18.48 9.05
C ARG A 7 -6.29 -17.72 9.25
N GLN A 8 -7.28 -18.30 9.91
CA GLN A 8 -8.54 -17.61 10.23
C GLN A 8 -8.30 -16.56 11.30
N GLU A 9 -7.50 -16.87 12.31
CA GLU A 9 -7.12 -15.91 13.35
C GLU A 9 -6.36 -14.72 12.79
N GLU A 10 -5.45 -14.94 11.85
CA GLU A 10 -4.73 -13.85 11.18
C GLU A 10 -5.65 -12.97 10.32
N LEU A 11 -6.59 -13.55 9.57
CA LEU A 11 -7.58 -12.77 8.81
C LEU A 11 -8.51 -11.96 9.71
N LEU A 12 -8.92 -12.53 10.85
CA LEU A 12 -9.69 -11.81 11.87
C LEU A 12 -8.87 -10.62 12.42
N ASN A 13 -7.58 -10.82 12.69
CA ASN A 13 -6.68 -9.76 13.13
C ASN A 13 -6.51 -8.66 12.07
N ILE A 14 -6.38 -9.01 10.80
CA ILE A 14 -6.32 -8.04 9.70
C ILE A 14 -7.61 -7.22 9.64
N ASN A 15 -8.78 -7.87 9.65
CA ASN A 15 -10.06 -7.17 9.60
C ASN A 15 -10.26 -6.25 10.81
N LYS A 16 -9.86 -6.71 12.01
CA LYS A 16 -9.90 -5.87 13.22
C LYS A 16 -9.05 -4.61 13.05
N LYS A 17 -7.82 -4.74 12.55
CA LYS A 17 -6.94 -3.57 12.30
C LYS A 17 -7.51 -2.62 11.26
N ILE A 18 -8.08 -3.14 10.17
CA ILE A 18 -8.74 -2.30 9.15
C ILE A 18 -9.87 -1.49 9.80
N ASN A 19 -10.71 -2.12 10.64
CA ASN A 19 -11.78 -1.41 11.34
C ASN A 19 -11.24 -0.31 12.27
N GLU A 20 -10.18 -0.59 13.04
CA GLU A 20 -9.52 0.41 13.89
C GLU A 20 -8.97 1.60 13.08
N TYR A 21 -8.44 1.35 11.88
CA TYR A 21 -8.00 2.39 10.97
C TYR A 21 -9.17 3.17 10.36
N ASP A 22 -10.26 2.51 10.00
CA ASP A 22 -11.47 3.15 9.46
C ASP A 22 -12.12 4.09 10.47
N GLU A 23 -12.15 3.73 11.74
CA GLU A 23 -12.63 4.62 12.81
C GLU A 23 -11.79 5.91 12.89
N LYS A 24 -10.46 5.76 12.95
CA LYS A 24 -9.51 6.90 12.96
C LYS A 24 -9.62 7.75 11.70
N LYS A 25 -9.79 7.11 10.53
CA LYS A 25 -9.98 7.76 9.24
C LYS A 25 -11.20 8.69 9.28
N ILE A 26 -12.32 8.18 9.78
CA ILE A 26 -13.58 8.94 9.87
C ILE A 26 -13.43 10.14 10.81
N ASP A 27 -12.74 9.98 11.95
CA ASP A 27 -12.54 11.06 12.91
C ASP A 27 -11.75 12.25 12.32
N ILE A 28 -10.75 11.98 11.48
CA ILE A 28 -10.02 13.04 10.77
C ILE A 28 -10.88 13.63 9.65
N LEU A 29 -11.53 12.79 8.83
CA LEU A 29 -12.34 13.23 7.69
C LEU A 29 -13.53 14.12 8.08
N ARG A 30 -14.06 13.98 9.30
CA ARG A 30 -15.13 14.85 9.84
C ARG A 30 -14.76 16.34 9.87
N LYS A 31 -13.48 16.69 9.86
CA LYS A 31 -13.00 18.08 9.77
C LYS A 31 -13.09 18.65 8.35
N VAL A 32 -13.18 17.78 7.35
CA VAL A 32 -13.25 18.14 5.93
C VAL A 32 -14.72 18.20 5.48
N PRO A 33 -15.14 19.19 4.69
CA PRO A 33 -16.51 19.27 4.19
C PRO A 33 -16.91 18.00 3.43
N PHE A 34 -18.09 17.46 3.73
CA PHE A 34 -18.61 16.22 3.14
C PHE A 34 -18.58 16.22 1.61
N LYS A 35 -18.87 17.37 0.97
CA LYS A 35 -18.81 17.54 -0.49
C LYS A 35 -17.44 17.24 -1.12
N LYS A 36 -16.35 17.26 -0.34
CA LYS A 36 -14.99 16.98 -0.79
C LYS A 36 -14.58 15.52 -0.54
N TRP A 37 -15.31 14.77 0.28
CA TRP A 37 -14.90 13.43 0.73
C TRP A 37 -14.64 12.46 -0.42
N ASN A 38 -15.47 12.46 -1.45
CA ASN A 38 -15.28 11.57 -2.60
C ASN A 38 -13.95 11.85 -3.31
N ARG A 39 -13.63 13.12 -3.56
CA ARG A 39 -12.38 13.49 -4.23
C ARG A 39 -11.17 13.21 -3.35
N VAL A 40 -11.25 13.55 -2.07
CA VAL A 40 -10.21 13.26 -1.08
C VAL A 40 -9.94 11.75 -0.99
N THR A 41 -11.00 10.94 -0.87
CA THR A 41 -10.90 9.48 -0.79
C THR A 41 -10.24 8.91 -2.05
N PHE A 42 -10.64 9.39 -3.23
CA PHE A 42 -9.98 9.02 -4.48
C PHE A 42 -8.48 9.35 -4.43
N LEU A 43 -8.10 10.60 -4.13
CA LEU A 43 -6.71 11.02 -4.10
C LEU A 43 -5.86 10.20 -3.11
N LEU A 44 -6.38 9.97 -1.90
CA LEU A 44 -5.68 9.21 -0.86
C LEU A 44 -5.50 7.73 -1.24
N ASN A 45 -6.47 7.13 -1.93
CA ASN A 45 -6.35 5.77 -2.48
C ASN A 45 -5.27 5.71 -3.57
N GLU A 46 -5.33 6.59 -4.58
CA GLU A 46 -4.32 6.65 -5.66
C GLU A 46 -2.91 6.85 -5.09
N LEU A 47 -2.76 7.79 -4.17
CA LEU A 47 -1.50 8.04 -3.47
C LEU A 47 -1.02 6.80 -2.71
N SER A 48 -1.93 6.03 -2.11
CA SER A 48 -1.56 4.80 -1.39
C SER A 48 -0.98 3.74 -2.32
N GLU A 49 -1.47 3.64 -3.56
CA GLU A 49 -0.88 2.75 -4.56
C GLU A 49 0.56 3.17 -4.88
N TYR A 50 0.77 4.46 -5.14
CA TYR A 50 2.11 5.01 -5.39
C TYR A 50 3.05 4.78 -4.21
N TYR A 51 2.60 5.02 -2.97
CA TYR A 51 3.41 4.74 -1.78
C TYR A 51 3.80 3.27 -1.69
N MET A 52 2.89 2.34 -2.00
CA MET A 52 3.24 0.92 -2.01
C MET A 52 4.27 0.55 -3.09
N VAL A 53 4.19 1.16 -4.28
CA VAL A 53 5.21 1.00 -5.32
C VAL A 53 6.56 1.52 -4.82
N LEU A 54 6.59 2.72 -4.24
CA LEU A 54 7.81 3.31 -3.71
C LEU A 54 8.43 2.49 -2.58
N ILE A 55 7.61 1.95 -1.66
CA ILE A 55 8.07 1.06 -0.58
C ILE A 55 8.74 -0.19 -1.18
N ASN A 56 8.11 -0.83 -2.17
CA ASN A 56 8.67 -2.02 -2.80
C ASN A 56 9.99 -1.74 -3.53
N LEU A 57 10.08 -0.61 -4.26
CA LEU A 57 11.31 -0.20 -4.93
C LEU A 57 12.42 0.12 -3.94
N GLN A 58 12.10 0.78 -2.82
CA GLN A 58 13.06 1.06 -1.75
C GLN A 58 13.56 -0.22 -1.07
N ASP A 59 12.68 -1.19 -0.84
CA ASP A 59 13.06 -2.49 -0.30
C ASP A 59 13.95 -3.24 -1.29
N GLU A 60 13.61 -3.29 -2.58
CA GLU A 60 14.45 -3.91 -3.61
C GLU A 60 15.85 -3.26 -3.64
N LEU A 61 15.91 -1.93 -3.61
CA LEU A 61 17.18 -1.20 -3.59
C LEU A 61 18.02 -1.58 -2.36
N LYS A 62 17.40 -1.66 -1.19
CA LYS A 62 18.05 -2.02 0.08
C LYS A 62 18.61 -3.44 0.05
N TYR A 63 17.92 -4.37 -0.59
CA TYR A 63 18.32 -5.78 -0.68
C TYR A 63 19.12 -6.13 -1.95
N SER A 64 19.39 -5.15 -2.82
CA SER A 64 20.17 -5.34 -4.06
C SER A 64 21.55 -5.95 -3.83
N SER A 65 22.22 -5.59 -2.73
CA SER A 65 23.55 -6.12 -2.38
C SER A 65 23.54 -7.61 -2.00
N ILE A 66 22.40 -8.11 -1.55
CA ILE A 66 22.19 -9.52 -1.18
C ILE A 66 21.72 -10.31 -2.40
N THR A 67 20.86 -9.71 -3.22
CA THR A 67 20.21 -10.35 -4.37
C THR A 67 21.19 -10.55 -5.53
N TYR A 68 21.96 -9.52 -5.86
CA TYR A 68 22.87 -9.52 -7.00
C TYR A 68 24.32 -9.72 -6.55
N LYS A 69 24.92 -10.84 -6.97
CA LYS A 69 26.30 -11.21 -6.61
C LYS A 69 27.32 -10.47 -7.46
N ASP A 70 27.01 -10.28 -8.74
CA ASP A 70 27.84 -9.53 -9.66
C ASP A 70 27.75 -8.01 -9.39
N ILE A 71 28.89 -7.32 -9.47
CA ILE A 71 28.96 -5.89 -9.15
C ILE A 71 28.37 -5.05 -10.28
N GLU A 72 28.61 -5.41 -11.54
CA GLU A 72 28.12 -4.65 -12.69
C GLU A 72 26.60 -4.78 -12.77
N GLU A 73 26.07 -5.99 -12.64
CA GLU A 73 24.63 -6.29 -12.57
C GLU A 73 23.95 -5.52 -11.43
N ARG A 74 24.57 -5.50 -10.24
CA ARG A 74 24.04 -4.76 -9.09
C ARG A 74 23.96 -3.26 -9.36
N GLU A 75 25.01 -2.67 -9.93
CA GLU A 75 25.03 -1.23 -10.21
C GLU A 75 24.07 -0.86 -11.36
N GLU A 76 23.89 -1.73 -12.34
CA GLU A 76 22.84 -1.58 -13.36
C GLU A 76 21.45 -1.60 -12.71
N LYS A 77 21.15 -2.62 -11.90
CA LYS A 77 19.85 -2.71 -11.24
C LYS A 77 19.56 -1.53 -10.32
N LYS A 78 20.56 -1.05 -9.56
CA LYS A 78 20.39 0.16 -8.74
C LYS A 78 19.99 1.37 -9.58
N ARG A 79 20.59 1.55 -10.77
CA ARG A 79 20.25 2.67 -11.67
C ARG A 79 18.82 2.55 -12.17
N GLU A 80 18.38 1.36 -12.57
CA GLU A 80 16.99 1.10 -12.97
C GLU A 80 16.01 1.45 -11.85
N ILE A 81 16.21 0.90 -10.64
CA ILE A 81 15.31 1.15 -9.50
C ILE A 81 15.25 2.64 -9.15
N LEU A 82 16.38 3.35 -9.20
CA LEU A 82 16.41 4.79 -8.94
C LEU A 82 15.66 5.60 -10.01
N LEU A 83 15.68 5.14 -11.27
CA LEU A 83 14.89 5.73 -12.33
C LEU A 83 13.39 5.50 -12.08
N ASP A 84 13.00 4.26 -11.78
CA ASP A 84 11.60 3.89 -11.48
C ASP A 84 11.05 4.68 -10.28
N ILE A 85 11.86 4.88 -9.23
CA ILE A 85 11.49 5.72 -8.08
C ILE A 85 11.18 7.14 -8.54
N ARG A 86 12.02 7.71 -9.41
CA ARG A 86 11.82 9.08 -9.90
C ARG A 86 10.56 9.19 -10.75
N GLU A 87 10.36 8.27 -11.69
CA GLU A 87 9.17 8.25 -12.55
C GLU A 87 7.88 8.08 -11.74
N THR A 88 7.92 7.23 -10.71
CA THR A 88 6.81 7.05 -9.77
C THR A 88 6.52 8.33 -8.99
N GLN A 89 7.56 9.01 -8.48
CA GLN A 89 7.41 10.30 -7.78
C GLN A 89 6.84 11.40 -8.68
N ASP A 90 7.29 11.47 -9.94
CA ASP A 90 6.79 12.45 -10.91
C ASP A 90 5.32 12.18 -11.26
N SER A 91 4.94 10.91 -11.41
CA SER A 91 3.55 10.49 -11.67
C SER A 91 2.62 10.73 -10.48
N MET A 92 3.14 10.58 -9.26
CA MET A 92 2.43 10.80 -8.01
C MET A 92 2.19 12.29 -7.71
N ARG A 93 3.05 13.17 -8.21
CA ARG A 93 3.08 14.61 -7.86
C ARG A 93 1.73 15.33 -8.03
N PRO A 94 1.00 15.20 -9.16
CA PRO A 94 -0.27 15.90 -9.35
C PRO A 94 -1.32 15.53 -8.29
N TYR A 95 -1.38 14.25 -7.90
CA TYR A 95 -2.31 13.77 -6.88
C TYR A 95 -1.95 14.34 -5.50
N LEU A 96 -0.65 14.42 -5.20
CA LEU A 96 -0.16 14.97 -3.93
C LEU A 96 -0.45 16.47 -3.84
N GLU A 97 -0.20 17.21 -4.91
CA GLU A 97 -0.48 18.64 -5.01
C GLU A 97 -1.97 18.93 -4.81
N GLU A 98 -2.84 18.22 -5.53
CA GLU A 98 -4.29 18.40 -5.38
C GLU A 98 -4.78 18.02 -3.98
N ARG A 99 -4.29 16.91 -3.41
CA ARG A 99 -4.63 16.51 -2.05
C ARG A 99 -4.24 17.60 -1.05
N ASN A 100 -3.05 18.19 -1.20
CA ASN A 100 -2.58 19.24 -0.31
C ASN A 100 -3.43 20.51 -0.45
N ILE A 101 -3.82 20.88 -1.66
CA ILE A 101 -4.75 22.02 -1.89
C ILE A 101 -6.05 21.80 -1.13
N ILE A 102 -6.65 20.61 -1.23
CA ILE A 102 -7.95 20.34 -0.59
C ILE A 102 -7.83 20.21 0.93
N LEU A 103 -6.84 19.47 1.43
CA LEU A 103 -6.77 19.10 2.84
C LEU A 103 -6.16 20.19 3.71
N ASN A 104 -5.18 20.96 3.23
CA ASN A 104 -4.53 21.99 4.03
C ASN A 104 -5.47 23.18 4.35
N GLU A 105 -6.63 23.27 3.71
CA GLU A 105 -7.71 24.19 4.10
C GLU A 105 -8.35 23.82 5.44
N TYR A 106 -8.28 22.56 5.87
CA TYR A 106 -9.07 22.02 7.00
C TYR A 106 -8.25 21.24 8.02
N LEU A 107 -7.11 20.70 7.61
CA LEU A 107 -6.27 19.81 8.41
C LEU A 107 -4.88 20.44 8.59
N THR A 108 -4.28 20.15 9.73
CA THR A 108 -2.86 20.40 9.95
C THR A 108 -2.00 19.45 9.12
N PHE A 109 -0.72 19.79 8.95
CA PHE A 109 0.24 18.91 8.26
C PHE A 109 0.33 17.51 8.88
N GLU A 110 0.32 17.43 10.21
CA GLU A 110 0.36 16.17 10.96
C GLU A 110 -0.89 15.33 10.65
N GLU A 111 -2.08 15.93 10.71
CA GLU A 111 -3.33 15.24 10.40
C GLU A 111 -3.43 14.80 8.94
N CYS A 112 -2.94 15.61 8.00
CA CYS A 112 -2.83 15.22 6.58
C CYS A 112 -1.96 13.98 6.41
N ASN A 113 -0.82 13.92 7.09
CA ASN A 113 0.08 12.77 7.03
C ASN A 113 -0.49 11.55 7.73
N ASP A 114 -1.09 11.72 8.89
CA ASP A 114 -1.75 10.65 9.62
C ASP A 114 -2.88 10.05 8.79
N LEU A 115 -3.69 10.89 8.16
CA LEU A 115 -4.74 10.44 7.25
C LEU A 115 -4.15 9.63 6.09
N GLN A 116 -3.09 10.12 5.44
CA GLN A 116 -2.42 9.35 4.38
C GLN A 116 -1.87 8.01 4.88
N ASN A 117 -1.23 7.99 6.05
CA ASN A 117 -0.68 6.79 6.67
C ASN A 117 -1.78 5.77 6.96
N ILE A 118 -2.94 6.21 7.42
CA ILE A 118 -4.11 5.36 7.62
C ILE A 118 -4.53 4.69 6.31
N TYR A 119 -4.66 5.46 5.22
CA TYR A 119 -5.02 4.93 3.91
C TYR A 119 -3.98 3.92 3.38
N VAL A 120 -2.68 4.21 3.50
CA VAL A 120 -1.59 3.30 3.11
C VAL A 120 -1.67 1.98 3.90
N ASN A 121 -1.92 2.07 5.21
CA ASN A 121 -2.03 0.88 6.06
C ASN A 121 -3.24 0.02 5.68
N ILE A 122 -4.42 0.64 5.47
CA ILE A 122 -5.62 -0.08 4.99
C ILE A 122 -5.31 -0.76 3.66
N TYR A 123 -4.76 -0.02 2.70
CA TYR A 123 -4.43 -0.55 1.38
C TYR A 123 -3.47 -1.75 1.47
N SER A 124 -2.41 -1.66 2.28
CA SER A 124 -1.47 -2.78 2.45
C SER A 124 -2.13 -4.03 3.03
N LEU A 125 -3.02 -3.87 4.03
CA LEU A 125 -3.75 -4.95 4.67
C LEU A 125 -4.75 -5.60 3.71
N GLU A 126 -5.44 -4.81 2.89
CA GLU A 126 -6.35 -5.29 1.84
C GLU A 126 -5.60 -6.02 0.72
N LYS A 127 -4.41 -5.53 0.35
CA LYS A 127 -3.54 -6.20 -0.62
C LYS A 127 -3.08 -7.57 -0.11
N ILE A 128 -2.69 -7.68 1.17
CA ILE A 128 -2.36 -8.97 1.80
C ILE A 128 -3.53 -9.96 1.69
N LYS A 129 -4.76 -9.51 1.95
CA LYS A 129 -5.96 -10.36 1.79
C LYS A 129 -6.12 -10.83 0.35
N THR A 130 -6.01 -9.90 -0.60
CA THR A 130 -6.18 -10.16 -2.03
C THR A 130 -5.14 -11.14 -2.59
N ASP A 131 -3.87 -10.95 -2.25
CA ASP A 131 -2.79 -11.79 -2.74
C ASP A 131 -2.85 -13.21 -2.15
N ARG A 132 -3.36 -13.35 -0.93
CA ARG A 132 -3.68 -14.67 -0.34
C ARG A 132 -4.80 -15.38 -1.09
N ASP A 133 -5.86 -14.67 -1.44
CA ASP A 133 -6.97 -15.26 -2.20
C ASP A 133 -6.51 -15.72 -3.60
N LYS A 134 -5.63 -14.94 -4.25
CA LYS A 134 -4.98 -15.36 -5.49
C LYS A 134 -4.13 -16.62 -5.30
N LEU A 135 -3.28 -16.66 -4.27
CA LEU A 135 -2.44 -17.82 -3.96
C LEU A 135 -3.28 -19.08 -3.70
N LYS A 136 -4.39 -18.95 -2.95
CA LYS A 136 -5.32 -20.06 -2.70
C LYS A 136 -5.93 -20.59 -4.00
N LYS A 137 -6.33 -19.72 -4.92
CA LYS A 137 -6.84 -20.12 -6.24
C LYS A 137 -5.78 -20.88 -7.04
N LEU A 138 -4.53 -20.39 -7.03
CA LEU A 138 -3.42 -21.06 -7.72
C LEU A 138 -3.13 -22.45 -7.14
N LEU A 139 -3.06 -22.58 -5.82
CA LEU A 139 -2.78 -23.86 -5.14
C LEU A 139 -3.91 -24.90 -5.30
N ASN A 140 -5.15 -24.44 -5.45
CA ASN A 140 -6.30 -25.31 -5.66
C ASN A 140 -6.55 -25.63 -7.14
N ASN A 141 -5.77 -25.05 -8.06
CA ASN A 141 -5.86 -25.37 -9.47
C ASN A 141 -5.08 -26.68 -9.72
N LYS A 142 -5.80 -27.75 -10.06
CA LYS A 142 -5.24 -29.10 -10.21
C LYS A 142 -4.16 -29.19 -11.30
N ASP A 143 -4.18 -28.27 -12.27
CA ASP A 143 -3.24 -28.21 -13.38
C ASP A 143 -1.80 -27.86 -12.98
N PHE A 144 -1.55 -27.40 -11.75
CA PHE A 144 -0.19 -27.09 -11.29
C PHE A 144 0.62 -28.35 -10.92
N TYR A 145 -0.05 -29.49 -10.68
CA TYR A 145 0.60 -30.73 -10.24
C TYR A 145 0.73 -31.80 -11.34
N GLU A 146 0.16 -31.59 -12.54
CA GLU A 146 0.14 -32.58 -13.62
C GLU A 146 1.13 -32.28 -14.78
N GLN A 147 2.15 -31.45 -14.55
CA GLN A 147 3.24 -31.21 -15.52
C GLN A 147 4.54 -31.98 -15.21
N LYS A 148 4.44 -33.23 -14.76
CA LYS A 148 5.60 -34.14 -14.69
C LYS A 148 5.30 -35.49 -15.33
#